data_AF-A0A962A095-F1
#
_entry.id   AF-A0A962A095-F1
#
_cell.length_a   1.000
_cell.length_b   1.000
_cell.length_c   1.000
_cell.angle_alpha   90.00
_cell.angle_beta   90.00
_cell.angle_gamma   90.00
#
_symmetry.space_group_name_H-M   'P 1'
#
loop_
_entity.id
_entity.type
_entity.pdbx_description
1 polymer ?
#
loop_
_entity_poly.entity_id
_entity_poly.type
_entity_poly.pdbx_seq_one_letter_code
_entity_poly.pdbx_strand_id
1 'polypeptide(L)'
;MGNNKITILVMVAALALIVVSQSLFSVDQRAQAIVLQLGQPIGEPREPGLHFKIPLVQEVRYFDRRILPVDPTPKQMVISSSLIEKRDSGAPESEVPENEAEAASTETAPEAASKETATSIIEDVSGEPIIVDTFARYKIIDPLQFLKTLSSIDRANARLENILEDATRTVMGVTTLRELLSSKRQNVMESIRARVNRKIKQDKLGIEIVDVRIVRADLTHDLRDSTVRRMISELKERATETRSKGEERGLEIRSTADKERVVILANSARDAQIIRGEGDKESIRIYADAFNKDKEFYGFIRSMEAYKKTLADPDTQLVLSPDSEFFKYFGAK
;
A
#
# COMPACT_ATOMS: atom_id res chain seq x y z
N MET A 1 -83.53 43.89 31.07
CA MET A 1 -82.27 44.10 30.31
C MET A 1 -80.99 44.08 31.18
N GLY A 2 -81.02 43.55 32.41
CA GLY A 2 -79.86 43.59 33.35
C GLY A 2 -79.05 42.29 33.49
N ASN A 3 -79.66 41.11 33.32
CA ASN A 3 -78.97 39.84 33.61
C ASN A 3 -78.00 39.40 32.50
N ASN A 4 -78.28 39.76 31.24
CA ASN A 4 -77.42 39.37 30.11
C ASN A 4 -76.04 40.06 30.16
N LYS A 5 -75.97 41.28 30.72
CA LYS A 5 -74.70 42.01 30.86
C LYS A 5 -73.81 41.38 31.94
N ILE A 6 -74.41 40.94 33.06
CA ILE A 6 -73.70 40.27 34.15
C ILE A 6 -73.25 38.87 33.71
N THR A 7 -74.09 38.10 33.02
CA THR A 7 -73.69 36.78 32.51
C THR A 7 -72.60 36.87 31.44
N ILE A 8 -72.65 37.86 30.54
CA ILE A 8 -71.56 38.13 29.58
C ILE A 8 -70.27 38.50 30.31
N LEU A 9 -70.32 39.36 31.33
CA LEU A 9 -69.15 39.78 32.08
C LEU A 9 -68.51 38.61 32.87
N VAL A 10 -69.33 37.74 33.46
CA VAL A 10 -68.87 36.50 34.11
C VAL A 10 -68.26 35.52 33.11
N MET A 11 -68.83 35.38 31.91
CA MET A 11 -68.27 34.53 30.84
C MET A 11 -66.92 35.04 30.33
N VAL A 12 -66.79 36.36 30.13
CA VAL A 12 -65.53 36.98 29.71
C VAL A 12 -64.48 36.86 30.81
N ALA A 13 -64.84 37.05 32.08
CA ALA A 13 -63.93 36.88 33.21
C ALA A 13 -63.48 35.41 33.34
N ALA A 14 -64.38 34.44 33.18
CA ALA A 14 -64.05 33.02 33.18
C ALA A 14 -63.13 32.65 31.99
N LEU A 15 -63.41 33.17 30.80
CA LEU A 15 -62.56 32.97 29.62
C LEU A 15 -61.17 33.57 29.83
N ALA A 16 -61.09 34.79 30.36
CA ALA A 16 -59.82 35.45 30.68
C ALA A 16 -59.02 34.65 31.72
N LEU A 17 -59.67 34.14 32.77
CA LEU A 17 -59.04 33.30 33.77
C LEU A 17 -58.47 32.01 33.17
N ILE A 18 -59.22 31.37 32.25
CA ILE A 18 -58.76 30.18 31.53
C ILE A 18 -57.55 30.51 30.64
N VAL A 19 -57.59 31.62 29.90
CA VAL A 19 -56.49 32.06 29.04
C VAL A 19 -55.23 32.36 29.86
N VAL A 20 -55.35 33.05 31.00
CA VAL A 20 -54.23 33.33 31.90
C VAL A 20 -53.68 32.04 32.51
N SER A 21 -54.56 31.11 32.93
CA SER A 21 -54.13 29.82 33.46
C SER A 21 -53.39 28.97 32.42
N GLN A 22 -53.75 29.07 31.13
CA GLN A 22 -53.06 28.36 30.04
C GLN A 22 -51.81 29.09 29.53
N SER A 23 -51.65 30.37 29.89
CA SER A 23 -50.50 31.19 29.51
C SER A 23 -49.25 30.88 30.32
N LEU A 24 -49.40 30.33 31.53
CA LEU A 24 -48.27 30.05 32.42
C LEU A 24 -47.69 28.65 32.17
N PHE A 25 -46.38 28.54 32.01
CA PHE A 25 -45.68 27.25 31.93
C PHE A 25 -44.39 27.24 32.75
N SER A 26 -44.00 26.05 33.18
CA SER A 26 -42.83 25.82 34.04
C SER A 26 -41.80 24.97 33.29
N VAL A 27 -40.53 25.36 33.39
CA VAL A 27 -39.39 24.60 32.85
C VAL A 27 -38.58 24.06 34.02
N ASP A 28 -38.50 22.72 34.10
CA ASP A 28 -37.70 22.04 35.11
C ASP A 28 -36.19 22.21 34.84
N GLN A 29 -35.33 22.09 35.86
CA GLN A 29 -33.87 22.21 35.78
C GLN A 29 -33.23 21.22 34.81
N ARG A 30 -33.92 20.11 34.55
CA ARG A 30 -33.49 19.01 33.68
C ARG A 30 -33.85 19.27 32.21
N ALA A 31 -34.71 20.25 31.95
CA ALA A 31 -35.21 20.57 30.63
C ALA A 31 -34.81 21.99 30.22
N GLN A 32 -34.82 22.23 28.92
CA GLN A 32 -34.77 23.56 28.34
C GLN A 32 -35.95 23.67 27.37
N ALA A 33 -36.53 24.85 27.25
CA ALA A 33 -37.73 25.04 26.45
C ALA A 33 -37.53 26.08 25.34
N ILE A 34 -38.06 25.78 24.15
CA ILE A 34 -38.16 26.74 23.06
C ILE A 34 -39.64 27.07 22.86
N VAL A 35 -39.92 28.36 22.77
CA VAL A 35 -41.24 28.86 22.40
C VAL A 35 -41.26 29.05 20.90
N LEU A 36 -42.19 28.38 20.23
CA LEU A 36 -42.45 28.52 18.80
C LEU A 36 -43.72 29.32 18.62
N GLN A 37 -43.72 30.30 17.71
CA GLN A 37 -44.92 30.99 17.27
C GLN A 37 -45.18 30.62 15.81
N LEU A 38 -46.33 30.01 15.53
CA LEU A 38 -46.68 29.55 14.17
C LEU A 38 -45.56 28.71 13.51
N GLY A 39 -44.87 27.88 14.30
CA GLY A 39 -43.78 27.01 13.85
C GLY A 39 -42.41 27.68 13.75
N GLN A 40 -42.28 28.99 13.97
CA GLN A 40 -41.00 29.70 14.00
C GLN A 40 -40.53 29.92 15.45
N PRO A 41 -39.26 29.62 15.80
CA PRO A 41 -38.75 29.85 17.15
C PRO A 41 -38.66 31.36 17.45
N ILE A 42 -39.15 31.79 18.61
CA ILE A 42 -39.07 33.18 19.06
C ILE A 42 -38.13 33.29 20.26
N GLY A 43 -37.06 34.08 20.06
CA GLY A 43 -36.10 34.43 21.08
C GLY A 43 -35.12 33.31 21.43
N GLU A 44 -34.45 33.49 22.56
CA GLU A 44 -33.47 32.54 23.09
C GLU A 44 -34.15 31.39 23.86
N PRO A 45 -33.47 30.25 23.99
CA PRO A 45 -33.94 29.14 24.80
C PRO A 45 -34.23 29.58 26.24
N ARG A 46 -35.38 29.19 26.77
CA ARG A 46 -35.79 29.54 28.12
C ARG A 46 -35.10 28.63 29.13
N GLU A 47 -34.39 29.27 30.05
CA GLU A 47 -33.75 28.62 31.20
C GLU A 47 -34.81 28.10 32.20
N PRO A 48 -34.42 27.20 33.14
CA PRO A 48 -35.33 26.67 34.14
C PRO A 48 -36.03 27.78 34.94
N GLY A 49 -37.35 27.69 35.06
CA GLY A 49 -38.15 28.72 35.70
C GLY A 49 -39.57 28.82 35.15
N LEU A 50 -40.28 29.83 35.63
CA LEU A 50 -41.65 30.13 35.25
C LEU A 50 -41.66 31.11 34.07
N HIS A 51 -42.37 30.76 33.00
CA HIS A 51 -42.42 31.53 31.77
C HIS A 51 -43.86 31.72 31.29
N PHE A 52 -44.09 32.77 30.53
CA PHE A 52 -45.39 33.08 29.93
C PHE A 52 -45.36 32.78 28.43
N LYS A 53 -46.41 32.15 27.93
CA LYS A 53 -46.70 31.93 26.51
C LYS A 53 -48.09 32.47 26.16
N ILE A 54 -48.29 32.87 24.92
CA ILE A 54 -49.61 33.24 24.41
C ILE A 54 -50.32 31.97 23.94
N PRO A 55 -51.42 31.54 24.60
CA PRO A 55 -52.16 30.35 24.17
C PRO A 55 -52.72 30.55 22.74
N LEU A 56 -52.99 29.44 22.03
CA LEU A 56 -53.34 29.36 20.59
C LEU A 56 -52.22 29.65 19.58
N VAL A 57 -51.35 30.62 19.82
CA VAL A 57 -50.34 31.04 18.81
C VAL A 57 -48.94 30.51 19.14
N GLN A 58 -48.64 30.30 20.42
CA GLN A 58 -47.33 29.86 20.89
C GLN A 58 -47.36 28.43 21.46
N GLU A 59 -46.48 27.58 20.93
CA GLU A 59 -46.22 26.22 21.40
C GLU A 59 -44.88 26.16 22.14
N VAL A 60 -44.80 25.37 23.21
CA VAL A 60 -43.57 25.18 23.97
C VAL A 60 -43.07 23.77 23.73
N ARG A 61 -41.88 23.65 23.14
CA ARG A 61 -41.18 22.38 23.00
C ARG A 61 -40.07 22.26 24.03
N TYR A 62 -40.09 21.16 24.77
CA TYR A 62 -39.09 20.82 25.76
C TYR A 62 -38.00 19.95 25.16
N PHE A 63 -36.75 20.22 25.55
CA PHE A 63 -35.57 19.42 25.21
C PHE A 63 -34.84 19.05 26.49
N ASP A 64 -34.25 17.85 26.51
CA ASP A 64 -33.45 17.41 27.65
C ASP A 64 -32.11 18.16 27.68
N ARG A 65 -31.71 18.65 28.86
CA ARG A 65 -30.41 19.32 29.08
C ARG A 65 -29.34 18.32 29.56
N ARG A 66 -29.73 17.09 29.88
CA ARG A 66 -28.84 16.02 30.34
C ARG A 66 -27.98 15.48 29.21
N ILE A 67 -26.99 14.69 29.61
CA ILE A 67 -26.17 13.90 28.69
C ILE A 67 -27.01 12.73 28.20
N LEU A 68 -27.20 12.66 26.90
CA LEU A 68 -27.95 11.62 26.22
C LEU A 68 -26.96 10.59 25.64
N PRO A 69 -27.23 9.28 25.81
CA PRO A 69 -26.43 8.25 25.17
C PRO A 69 -26.86 8.08 23.70
N VAL A 70 -25.90 7.78 22.85
CA VAL A 70 -26.11 7.23 21.51
C VAL A 70 -25.26 5.98 21.38
N ASP A 71 -25.89 4.89 20.98
CA ASP A 71 -25.29 3.55 20.94
C ASP A 71 -25.58 2.92 19.57
N PRO A 72 -24.73 3.17 18.55
CA PRO A 72 -24.87 2.53 17.25
C PRO A 72 -24.71 1.01 17.39
N THR A 73 -25.35 0.27 16.49
CA THR A 73 -25.14 -1.18 16.44
C THR A 73 -23.69 -1.51 16.07
N PRO A 74 -23.08 -2.56 16.67
CA PRO A 74 -21.72 -2.97 16.35
C PRO A 74 -21.56 -3.23 14.85
N LYS A 75 -20.49 -2.70 14.25
CA LYS A 75 -20.20 -2.87 12.82
C LYS A 75 -18.81 -3.44 12.59
N GLN A 76 -18.71 -4.23 11.52
CA GLN A 76 -17.45 -4.77 11.05
C GLN A 76 -16.62 -3.64 10.44
N MET A 77 -15.40 -3.48 10.94
CA MET A 77 -14.44 -2.48 10.47
C MET A 77 -13.11 -3.14 10.19
N VAL A 78 -12.37 -2.62 9.21
CA VAL A 78 -11.01 -3.06 8.93
C VAL A 78 -10.07 -2.07 9.60
N ILE A 79 -9.22 -2.56 10.50
CA ILE A 79 -8.14 -1.76 11.10
C ILE A 79 -6.88 -1.90 10.28
N SER A 80 -6.03 -0.88 10.27
CA SER A 80 -4.71 -1.00 9.67
C SER A 80 -3.81 -1.92 10.48
N SER A 81 -3.09 -2.81 9.79
CA SER A 81 -2.09 -3.69 10.41
C SER A 81 -0.70 -3.05 10.50
N SER A 82 -0.43 -2.02 9.71
CA SER A 82 0.83 -1.28 9.74
C SER A 82 0.77 -0.13 10.74
N LEU A 83 1.78 -0.06 11.61
CA LEU A 83 2.11 1.17 12.31
C LEU A 83 2.52 2.17 11.22
N ILE A 84 1.66 3.14 10.89
CA ILE A 84 2.13 4.35 10.24
C ILE A 84 2.97 5.04 11.31
N GLU A 85 4.28 4.78 11.29
CA GLU A 85 5.22 5.50 12.13
C GLU A 85 5.11 6.96 11.71
N LYS A 86 4.35 7.73 12.51
CA LYS A 86 4.22 9.17 12.33
C LYS A 86 5.63 9.72 12.54
N ARG A 87 6.36 9.94 11.45
CA ARG A 87 7.65 10.64 11.47
C ARG A 87 7.42 11.93 12.25
N ASP A 88 7.96 11.99 13.46
CA ASP A 88 7.94 13.19 14.27
C ASP A 88 8.64 14.29 13.47
N SER A 89 7.87 15.27 13.03
CA SER A 89 8.31 16.45 12.29
C SER A 89 9.06 17.40 13.23
N GLY A 90 10.20 16.95 13.73
CA GLY A 90 10.95 17.60 14.80
C GLY A 90 12.42 17.19 14.84
N ALA A 91 13.07 17.08 13.68
CA ALA A 91 14.53 17.11 13.58
C ALA A 91 14.91 18.07 12.44
N PRO A 92 15.84 19.01 12.66
CA PRO A 92 16.23 19.97 11.65
C PRO A 92 16.93 19.23 10.49
N GLU A 93 16.57 19.59 9.26
CA GLU A 93 17.35 19.26 8.07
C GLU A 93 18.78 19.77 8.30
N SER A 94 19.68 18.87 8.68
CA SER A 94 21.10 19.14 8.62
C SER A 94 21.50 19.11 7.15
N GLU A 95 21.82 20.29 6.66
CA GLU A 95 22.42 20.62 5.38
C GLU A 95 23.43 19.54 4.94
N VAL A 96 23.23 19.03 3.72
CA VAL A 96 24.25 18.28 3.00
C VAL A 96 25.22 19.32 2.42
N PRO A 97 26.52 19.32 2.78
CA PRO A 97 27.48 20.16 2.06
C PRO A 97 27.82 19.47 0.74
N GLU A 98 27.43 20.11 -0.36
CA GLU A 98 27.98 19.88 -1.69
C GLU A 98 29.36 20.54 -1.77
N ASN A 99 30.44 19.76 -1.60
CA ASN A 99 31.63 19.79 -2.46
C ASN A 99 32.71 18.86 -1.92
N GLU A 100 33.20 17.97 -2.77
CA GLU A 100 34.63 17.85 -3.10
C GLU A 100 34.78 16.67 -4.07
N ALA A 101 34.88 17.02 -5.36
CA ALA A 101 35.42 16.14 -6.38
C ALA A 101 36.88 16.53 -6.59
N GLU A 102 37.82 15.65 -6.20
CA GLU A 102 38.96 15.26 -7.05
C GLU A 102 39.86 14.21 -6.37
N ALA A 103 40.36 13.32 -7.24
CA ALA A 103 41.57 12.51 -7.16
C ALA A 103 41.49 11.03 -6.72
N ALA A 104 42.14 10.24 -7.58
CA ALA A 104 42.80 8.96 -7.39
C ALA A 104 42.00 7.67 -7.66
N SER A 105 42.14 7.22 -8.91
CA SER A 105 42.09 5.83 -9.35
C SER A 105 43.06 4.93 -8.59
N THR A 106 42.60 3.75 -8.14
CA THR A 106 43.40 2.52 -8.10
C THR A 106 42.48 1.32 -8.26
N GLU A 107 42.74 0.53 -9.30
CA GLU A 107 42.13 -0.77 -9.57
C GLU A 107 42.52 -1.81 -8.50
N THR A 108 41.58 -2.61 -8.01
CA THR A 108 41.73 -4.07 -7.85
C THR A 108 40.33 -4.72 -7.83
N ALA A 109 40.20 -5.87 -8.49
CA ALA A 109 38.97 -6.57 -8.85
C ALA A 109 38.28 -7.36 -7.68
N PRO A 110 37.32 -8.27 -7.94
CA PRO A 110 35.88 -8.06 -7.78
C PRO A 110 35.31 -8.89 -6.62
N GLU A 111 34.66 -8.25 -5.64
CA GLU A 111 33.95 -8.99 -4.61
C GLU A 111 32.74 -8.20 -4.09
N ALA A 112 31.62 -8.90 -3.94
CA ALA A 112 30.39 -8.47 -3.27
C ALA A 112 29.46 -7.48 -4.00
N ALA A 113 28.91 -7.91 -5.14
CA ALA A 113 27.53 -7.54 -5.50
C ALA A 113 26.55 -8.25 -4.54
N SER A 114 26.42 -7.74 -3.31
CA SER A 114 25.42 -8.22 -2.33
C SER A 114 24.99 -7.14 -1.32
N LYS A 115 24.92 -5.89 -1.76
CA LYS A 115 24.37 -4.81 -0.92
C LYS A 115 23.54 -3.85 -1.76
N GLU A 116 22.37 -4.27 -2.23
CA GLU A 116 21.34 -3.29 -2.65
C GLU A 116 19.90 -3.81 -2.85
N THR A 117 19.51 -4.99 -2.32
CA THR A 117 18.16 -5.53 -2.66
C THR A 117 17.31 -6.00 -1.49
N ALA A 118 17.62 -5.64 -0.24
CA ALA A 118 16.82 -6.09 0.91
C ALA A 118 16.19 -4.94 1.71
N THR A 119 15.52 -4.00 1.04
CA THR A 119 14.52 -3.15 1.70
C THR A 119 13.45 -2.73 0.69
N SER A 120 12.81 -3.70 0.02
CA SER A 120 11.41 -3.49 -0.35
C SER A 120 10.59 -3.62 0.93
N ILE A 121 10.34 -2.49 1.58
CA ILE A 121 9.30 -2.38 2.60
C ILE A 121 8.01 -2.69 1.85
N ILE A 122 7.52 -3.93 2.01
CA ILE A 122 6.23 -4.34 1.50
C ILE A 122 5.19 -3.54 2.29
N GLU A 123 4.53 -2.59 1.64
CA GLU A 123 3.28 -1.99 2.10
C GLU A 123 2.18 -3.07 2.10
N ASP A 124 2.21 -3.99 3.06
CA ASP A 124 1.10 -4.89 3.30
C ASP A 124 0.11 -4.18 4.23
N VAL A 125 -0.79 -3.38 3.65
CA VAL A 125 -1.99 -2.88 4.33
C VAL A 125 -3.01 -4.02 4.42
N SER A 126 -2.61 -5.19 4.93
CA SER A 126 -3.53 -6.29 5.21
C SER A 126 -4.25 -5.95 6.49
N GLY A 127 -5.28 -5.11 6.39
CA GLY A 127 -6.06 -4.75 7.55
C GLY A 127 -6.78 -5.95 8.14
N GLU A 128 -6.73 -6.10 9.47
CA GLU A 128 -7.46 -7.15 10.15
C GLU A 128 -8.91 -6.69 10.33
N PRO A 129 -9.90 -7.47 9.88
CA PRO A 129 -11.28 -7.13 10.15
C PRO A 129 -11.55 -7.39 11.65
N ILE A 130 -12.11 -6.39 12.32
CA ILE A 130 -12.52 -6.44 13.72
C ILE A 130 -13.96 -5.95 13.83
N ILE A 131 -14.72 -6.47 14.79
CA ILE A 131 -16.00 -5.86 15.14
C ILE A 131 -15.72 -4.83 16.22
N VAL A 132 -16.06 -3.58 15.92
CA VAL A 132 -15.94 -2.47 16.87
C VAL A 132 -17.33 -2.08 17.33
N ASP A 133 -17.48 -2.05 18.65
CA ASP A 133 -18.64 -1.51 19.33
C ASP A 133 -18.24 -0.18 19.99
N THR A 134 -18.91 0.91 19.61
CA THR A 134 -18.58 2.27 20.05
C THR A 134 -19.84 2.97 20.49
N PHE A 135 -19.83 3.52 21.70
CA PHE A 135 -20.91 4.39 22.17
C PHE A 135 -20.40 5.81 22.36
N ALA A 136 -21.30 6.77 22.22
CA ALA A 136 -21.01 8.16 22.50
C ALA A 136 -22.06 8.77 23.42
N ARG A 137 -21.66 9.85 24.08
CA ARG A 137 -22.52 10.62 24.97
C ARG A 137 -22.51 12.06 24.51
N TYR A 138 -23.70 12.62 24.30
CA TYR A 138 -23.86 13.95 23.73
C TYR A 138 -24.75 14.84 24.59
N LYS A 139 -24.63 16.16 24.39
CA LYS A 139 -25.45 17.17 25.06
C LYS A 139 -25.96 18.18 24.04
N ILE A 140 -27.22 18.57 24.16
CA ILE A 140 -27.82 19.63 23.33
C ILE A 140 -27.44 20.98 23.95
N ILE A 141 -26.57 21.74 23.27
CA ILE A 141 -26.13 23.07 23.71
C ILE A 141 -27.05 24.14 23.14
N ASP A 142 -27.34 24.02 21.83
CA ASP A 142 -28.18 24.96 21.12
C ASP A 142 -29.45 24.23 20.66
N PRO A 143 -30.54 24.29 21.44
CA PRO A 143 -31.77 23.60 21.09
C PRO A 143 -32.45 24.22 19.85
N LEU A 144 -32.12 25.47 19.49
CA LEU A 144 -32.70 26.14 18.32
C LEU A 144 -32.07 25.59 17.05
N GLN A 145 -30.74 25.44 17.01
CA GLN A 145 -30.06 24.80 15.88
C GLN A 145 -30.43 23.32 15.78
N PHE A 146 -30.55 22.63 16.92
CA PHE A 146 -31.03 21.26 16.97
C PHE A 146 -32.42 21.10 16.37
N LEU A 147 -33.36 22.00 16.72
CA LEU A 147 -34.71 21.99 16.19
C LEU A 147 -34.75 22.21 14.67
N LYS A 148 -33.92 23.13 14.15
CA LYS A 148 -33.85 23.46 12.72
C LYS A 148 -33.28 22.32 11.88
N THR A 149 -32.29 21.60 12.40
CA THR A 149 -31.56 20.57 11.65
C THR A 149 -32.09 19.17 11.88
N LEU A 150 -32.29 18.77 13.13
CA LEU A 150 -32.59 17.39 13.52
C LEU A 150 -34.03 17.19 13.94
N SER A 151 -34.67 18.19 14.54
CA SER A 151 -36.10 18.24 14.93
C SER A 151 -36.61 17.19 15.94
N SER A 152 -36.01 15.99 15.99
CA SER A 152 -36.34 14.87 16.89
C SER A 152 -35.05 14.19 17.38
N ILE A 153 -35.15 13.53 18.53
CA ILE A 153 -34.08 12.71 19.11
C ILE A 153 -33.75 11.50 18.24
N ASP A 154 -34.74 10.89 17.60
CA ASP A 154 -34.50 9.71 16.75
C ASP A 154 -33.65 10.08 15.52
N ARG A 155 -33.96 11.23 14.91
CA ARG A 155 -33.16 11.78 13.80
C ARG A 155 -31.78 12.21 14.27
N ALA A 156 -31.67 12.75 15.48
CA ALA A 156 -30.38 13.08 16.09
C ALA A 156 -29.53 11.83 16.30
N ASN A 157 -30.11 10.77 16.86
CA ASN A 157 -29.44 9.49 17.07
C ASN A 157 -29.00 8.90 15.73
N ALA A 158 -29.89 8.77 14.75
CA ALA A 158 -29.53 8.25 13.42
C ALA A 158 -28.45 9.10 12.72
N ARG A 159 -28.47 10.44 12.88
CA ARG A 159 -27.43 11.31 12.31
C ARG A 159 -26.10 11.14 13.04
N LEU A 160 -26.12 11.08 14.36
CA LEU A 160 -24.93 10.89 15.20
C LEU A 160 -24.31 9.51 15.00
N GLU A 161 -25.12 8.46 14.85
CA GLU A 161 -24.67 7.10 14.53
C GLU A 161 -23.86 7.09 13.23
N ASN A 162 -24.39 7.68 12.16
CA ASN A 162 -23.68 7.78 10.88
C ASN A 162 -22.36 8.57 11.01
N ILE A 163 -22.39 9.72 11.70
CA ILE A 163 -21.17 10.54 11.89
C ILE A 163 -20.14 9.80 12.74
N LEU A 164 -20.58 9.13 13.80
CA LEU A 164 -19.73 8.36 14.71
C LEU A 164 -19.12 7.16 13.99
N GLU A 165 -19.89 6.46 13.18
CA GLU A 165 -19.42 5.36 12.33
C GLU A 165 -18.36 5.83 11.34
N ASP A 166 -18.61 6.90 10.59
CA ASP A 166 -17.66 7.45 9.62
C ASP A 166 -16.36 7.90 10.30
N ALA A 167 -16.48 8.54 11.47
CA ALA A 167 -15.34 8.95 12.29
C ALA A 167 -14.53 7.74 12.78
N THR A 168 -15.22 6.75 13.33
CA THR A 168 -14.61 5.52 13.85
C THR A 168 -13.92 4.77 12.72
N ARG A 169 -14.60 4.53 11.59
CA ARG A 169 -14.03 3.84 10.42
C ARG A 169 -12.76 4.49 9.91
N THR A 170 -12.72 5.82 9.84
CA THR A 170 -11.52 6.51 9.35
C THR A 170 -10.36 6.41 10.33
N VAL A 171 -10.62 6.55 11.63
CA VAL A 171 -9.57 6.43 12.65
C VAL A 171 -9.06 4.99 12.72
N MET A 172 -9.96 4.01 12.66
CA MET A 172 -9.60 2.59 12.60
C MET A 172 -8.75 2.25 11.37
N GLY A 173 -9.05 2.88 10.23
CA GLY A 173 -8.27 2.73 9.01
C GLY A 173 -6.80 3.17 9.12
N VAL A 174 -6.38 3.85 10.19
CA VAL A 174 -4.97 4.23 10.43
C VAL A 174 -4.46 3.80 11.81
N THR A 175 -5.29 3.11 12.59
CA THR A 175 -4.96 2.66 13.95
C THR A 175 -4.74 1.16 13.95
N THR A 176 -3.74 0.69 14.71
CA THR A 176 -3.46 -0.75 14.84
C THR A 176 -4.18 -1.39 16.03
N LEU A 177 -4.38 -2.72 16.00
CA LEU A 177 -4.94 -3.46 17.14
C LEU A 177 -4.12 -3.25 18.43
N ARG A 178 -2.79 -3.19 18.29
CA ARG A 178 -1.87 -2.96 19.41
C ARG A 178 -2.10 -1.61 20.06
N GLU A 179 -2.37 -0.57 19.28
CA GLU A 179 -2.67 0.76 19.80
C GLU A 179 -3.99 0.79 20.57
N LEU A 180 -5.02 0.11 20.07
CA LEU A 180 -6.32 -0.05 20.73
C LEU A 180 -6.24 -0.82 22.05
N LEU A 181 -5.35 -1.81 22.13
CA LEU A 181 -5.13 -2.64 23.32
C LEU A 181 -4.10 -2.05 24.31
N SER A 182 -3.48 -0.92 23.96
CA SER A 182 -2.47 -0.25 24.79
C SER A 182 -3.01 1.02 25.45
N SER A 183 -2.17 1.69 26.24
CA SER A 183 -2.45 3.02 26.79
C SER A 183 -2.73 4.07 25.71
N LYS A 184 -2.27 3.87 24.46
CA LYS A 184 -2.52 4.76 23.33
C LYS A 184 -3.99 4.80 22.90
N ARG A 185 -4.86 3.89 23.39
CA ARG A 185 -6.31 3.91 23.16
C ARG A 185 -6.97 5.24 23.50
N GLN A 186 -6.42 5.99 24.47
CA GLN A 186 -6.92 7.31 24.84
C GLN A 186 -6.78 8.30 23.68
N ASN A 187 -5.65 8.28 22.97
CA ASN A 187 -5.40 9.14 21.81
C ASN A 187 -6.35 8.80 20.65
N VAL A 188 -6.70 7.53 20.50
CA VAL A 188 -7.69 7.06 19.52
C VAL A 188 -9.07 7.63 19.86
N MET A 189 -9.52 7.53 21.12
CA MET A 189 -10.83 8.07 21.54
C MET A 189 -10.90 9.58 21.38
N GLU A 190 -9.82 10.29 21.70
CA GLU A 190 -9.75 11.74 21.52
C GLU A 190 -9.77 12.12 20.04
N SER A 191 -9.10 11.34 19.18
CA SER A 191 -9.13 11.55 17.72
C SER A 191 -10.53 11.35 17.14
N ILE A 192 -11.24 10.31 17.57
CA ILE A 192 -12.64 10.08 17.16
C ILE A 192 -13.53 11.22 17.66
N ARG A 193 -13.45 11.56 18.96
CA ARG A 193 -14.23 12.67 19.55
C ARG A 193 -13.98 13.98 18.82
N ALA A 194 -12.74 14.33 18.55
CA ALA A 194 -12.37 15.55 17.83
C ALA A 194 -12.94 15.56 16.40
N ARG A 195 -12.91 14.42 15.71
CA ARG A 195 -13.42 14.29 14.34
C ARG A 195 -14.95 14.37 14.29
N VAL A 196 -15.64 13.72 15.23
CA VAL A 196 -17.10 13.84 15.38
C VAL A 196 -17.50 15.28 15.71
N ASN A 197 -16.86 15.91 16.70
CA ASN A 197 -17.15 17.30 17.06
C ASN A 197 -16.88 18.28 15.91
N ARG A 198 -15.85 18.04 15.10
CA ARG A 198 -15.59 18.83 13.88
C ARG A 198 -16.75 18.69 12.89
N LYS A 199 -17.21 17.47 12.64
CA LYS A 199 -18.33 17.21 11.71
C LYS A 199 -19.64 17.80 12.21
N ILE A 200 -19.92 17.70 13.51
CA ILE A 200 -21.11 18.30 14.14
C ILE A 200 -21.11 19.83 14.03
N LYS A 201 -19.94 20.47 14.22
CA LYS A 201 -19.78 21.92 14.05
C LYS A 201 -19.97 22.34 12.59
N GLN A 202 -19.44 21.58 11.64
CA GLN A 202 -19.61 21.82 10.19
C GLN A 202 -21.09 21.73 9.78
N ASP A 203 -21.79 20.71 10.27
CA ASP A 203 -23.20 20.46 9.95
C ASP A 203 -24.17 21.31 10.81
N LYS A 204 -23.64 22.13 11.74
CA LYS A 204 -24.40 23.04 12.63
C LYS A 204 -25.55 22.38 13.39
N LEU A 205 -25.32 21.19 13.96
CA LEU A 205 -26.39 20.39 14.57
C LEU A 205 -26.85 20.86 15.97
N GLY A 206 -26.14 21.82 16.60
CA GLY A 206 -26.47 22.31 17.95
C GLY A 206 -26.17 21.34 19.11
N ILE A 207 -25.40 20.29 18.83
CA ILE A 207 -25.02 19.23 19.77
C ILE A 207 -23.51 19.29 20.03
N GLU A 208 -23.06 18.80 21.18
CA GLU A 208 -21.65 18.50 21.46
C GLU A 208 -21.49 17.07 21.99
N ILE A 209 -20.42 16.39 21.55
CA ILE A 209 -20.00 15.11 22.12
C ILE A 209 -19.14 15.34 23.36
N VAL A 210 -19.64 14.83 24.48
CA VAL A 210 -18.97 14.85 25.78
C VAL A 210 -17.89 13.76 25.84
N ASP A 211 -18.22 12.55 25.41
CA ASP A 211 -17.33 11.39 25.51
C ASP A 211 -17.64 10.37 24.41
N VAL A 212 -16.60 9.67 23.95
CA VAL A 212 -16.68 8.55 23.01
C VAL A 212 -15.86 7.41 23.58
N ARG A 213 -16.45 6.22 23.60
CA ARG A 213 -15.80 5.02 24.15
C ARG A 213 -16.06 3.82 23.27
N ILE A 214 -15.02 3.02 23.09
CA ILE A 214 -15.14 1.67 22.54
C ILE A 214 -15.51 0.72 23.67
N VAL A 215 -16.61 0.00 23.52
CA VAL A 215 -17.02 -1.08 24.43
C VAL A 215 -16.20 -2.34 24.15
N ARG A 216 -16.08 -2.69 22.87
CA ARG A 216 -15.46 -3.94 22.42
C ARG A 216 -14.78 -3.77 21.06
N ALA A 217 -13.66 -4.46 20.87
CA ALA A 217 -12.91 -4.53 19.62
C ALA A 217 -12.37 -5.96 19.46
N ASP A 218 -13.21 -6.86 18.94
CA ASP A 218 -12.92 -8.30 18.92
C ASP A 218 -12.90 -8.86 17.49
N LEU A 219 -12.00 -9.83 17.24
CA LEU A 219 -12.08 -10.69 16.06
C LEU A 219 -13.14 -11.78 16.30
N THR A 220 -14.24 -11.70 15.56
CA THR A 220 -15.33 -12.71 15.61
C THR A 220 -14.90 -14.01 14.93
N HIS A 221 -15.47 -15.15 15.35
CA HIS A 221 -15.12 -16.47 14.79
C HIS A 221 -15.26 -16.56 13.26
N ASP A 222 -16.30 -15.95 12.68
CA ASP A 222 -16.54 -15.98 11.22
C ASP A 222 -15.45 -15.25 10.40
N LEU A 223 -14.82 -14.23 10.99
CA LEU A 223 -13.74 -13.47 10.36
C LEU A 223 -12.43 -14.27 10.32
N ARG A 224 -12.24 -15.19 11.27
CA ARG A 224 -11.06 -16.07 11.30
C ARG A 224 -11.02 -16.96 10.07
N ASP A 225 -12.14 -17.59 9.72
CA ASP A 225 -12.19 -18.55 8.62
C ASP A 225 -12.06 -17.89 7.24
N SER A 226 -12.65 -16.70 7.05
CA SER A 226 -12.52 -15.95 5.79
C SER A 226 -11.12 -15.35 5.62
N THR A 227 -10.55 -14.79 6.69
CA THR A 227 -9.18 -14.22 6.67
C THR A 227 -8.13 -15.31 6.50
N VAL A 228 -8.27 -16.44 7.18
CA VAL A 228 -7.35 -17.60 7.02
C VAL A 228 -7.42 -18.13 5.60
N ARG A 229 -8.62 -18.29 5.01
CA ARG A 229 -8.75 -18.70 3.60
C ARG A 229 -8.10 -17.71 2.63
N ARG A 230 -8.31 -16.40 2.83
CA ARG A 230 -7.65 -15.35 2.05
C ARG A 230 -6.12 -15.43 2.19
N MET A 231 -5.62 -15.52 3.42
CA MET A 231 -4.19 -15.63 3.74
C MET A 231 -3.56 -16.86 3.08
N ILE A 232 -4.24 -18.01 3.10
CA ILE A 232 -3.76 -19.23 2.42
C ILE A 232 -3.68 -19.00 0.90
N SER A 233 -4.68 -18.34 0.31
CA SER A 233 -4.68 -18.01 -1.11
C SER A 233 -3.52 -17.07 -1.47
N GLU A 234 -3.34 -15.99 -0.70
CA GLU A 234 -2.25 -15.02 -0.88
C GLU A 234 -0.88 -15.66 -0.67
N LEU A 235 -0.72 -16.53 0.34
CA LEU A 235 0.52 -17.30 0.56
C LEU A 235 0.81 -18.24 -0.61
N LYS A 236 -0.21 -18.92 -1.14
CA LYS A 236 -0.06 -19.81 -2.30
C LYS A 236 0.32 -19.04 -3.56
N GLU A 237 -0.29 -17.89 -3.79
CA GLU A 237 0.02 -17.00 -4.91
C GLU A 237 1.45 -16.46 -4.80
N ARG A 238 1.83 -15.89 -3.64
CA ARG A 238 3.20 -15.42 -3.37
C ARG A 238 4.24 -16.53 -3.53
N ALA A 239 3.94 -17.74 -3.06
CA ALA A 239 4.83 -18.88 -3.23
C ALA A 239 4.92 -19.33 -4.70
N THR A 240 3.87 -19.14 -5.50
CA THR A 240 3.89 -19.40 -6.94
C THR A 240 4.72 -18.35 -7.66
N GLU A 241 4.48 -17.07 -7.39
CA GLU A 241 5.24 -15.95 -7.96
C GLU A 241 6.74 -16.06 -7.65
N THR A 242 7.09 -16.37 -6.40
CA THR A 242 8.48 -16.55 -5.97
C THR A 242 9.13 -17.73 -6.70
N ARG A 243 8.40 -18.84 -6.89
CA ARG A 243 8.90 -20.00 -7.67
C ARG A 243 9.10 -19.63 -9.14
N SER A 244 8.12 -18.98 -9.77
CA SER A 244 8.22 -18.55 -11.17
C SER A 244 9.40 -17.61 -11.39
N LYS A 245 9.60 -16.62 -10.51
CA LYS A 245 10.76 -15.72 -10.55
C LYS A 245 12.08 -16.47 -10.35
N GLY A 246 12.10 -17.44 -9.44
CA GLY A 246 13.27 -18.30 -9.22
C GLY A 246 13.61 -19.15 -10.45
N GLU A 247 12.60 -19.72 -11.11
CA GLU A 247 12.74 -20.50 -12.35
C GLU A 247 13.23 -19.63 -13.51
N GLU A 248 12.64 -18.44 -13.68
CA GLU A 248 13.04 -17.45 -14.69
C GLU A 248 14.51 -17.05 -14.52
N ARG A 249 14.90 -16.63 -13.31
CA ARG A 249 16.28 -16.26 -12.98
C ARG A 249 17.25 -17.43 -13.23
N GLY A 250 16.85 -18.64 -12.85
CA GLY A 250 17.65 -19.85 -13.07
C GLY A 250 17.79 -20.24 -14.54
N LEU A 251 16.79 -19.96 -15.37
CA LEU A 251 16.85 -20.18 -16.82
C LEU A 251 17.72 -19.13 -17.51
N GLU A 252 17.61 -17.86 -17.07
CA GLU A 252 18.46 -16.75 -17.53
C GLU A 252 19.94 -17.07 -17.28
N ILE A 253 20.31 -17.47 -16.06
CA ILE A 253 21.69 -17.85 -15.70
C ILE A 253 22.20 -19.02 -16.54
N ARG A 254 21.37 -20.06 -16.75
CA ARG A 254 21.78 -21.22 -17.57
C ARG A 254 21.98 -20.83 -19.03
N SER A 255 21.06 -20.05 -19.59
CA SER A 255 21.11 -19.62 -20.99
C SER A 255 22.30 -18.69 -21.26
N THR A 256 22.61 -17.79 -20.32
CA THR A 256 23.79 -16.92 -20.38
C THR A 256 25.08 -17.73 -20.26
N ALA A 257 25.17 -18.65 -19.30
CA ALA A 257 26.33 -19.54 -19.14
C ALA A 257 26.56 -20.43 -20.38
N ASP A 258 25.50 -21.00 -20.98
CA ASP A 258 25.62 -21.80 -22.19
C ASP A 258 26.09 -20.98 -23.39
N LYS A 259 25.57 -19.76 -23.54
CA LYS A 259 26.02 -18.81 -24.56
C LYS A 259 27.51 -18.49 -24.39
N GLU A 260 27.94 -18.15 -23.18
CA GLU A 260 29.34 -17.84 -22.87
C GLU A 260 30.25 -19.02 -23.16
N ARG A 261 29.87 -20.24 -22.75
CA ARG A 261 30.62 -21.47 -23.05
C ARG A 261 30.84 -21.64 -24.55
N VAL A 262 29.79 -21.48 -25.35
CA VAL A 262 29.89 -21.61 -26.82
C VAL A 262 30.82 -20.55 -27.41
N VAL A 263 30.72 -19.30 -26.95
CA VAL A 263 31.61 -18.20 -27.39
C VAL A 263 33.06 -18.47 -27.02
N ILE A 264 33.33 -18.91 -25.78
CA ILE A 264 34.68 -19.23 -25.30
C ILE A 264 35.29 -20.36 -26.12
N LEU A 265 34.54 -21.44 -26.38
CA LEU A 265 35.02 -22.55 -27.21
C LEU A 265 35.27 -22.12 -28.66
N ALA A 266 34.39 -21.30 -29.24
CA ALA A 266 34.56 -20.78 -30.58
C ALA A 266 35.79 -19.87 -30.71
N ASN A 267 36.03 -18.99 -29.74
CA ASN A 267 37.22 -18.15 -29.69
C ASN A 267 38.49 -18.99 -29.51
N SER A 268 38.47 -19.94 -28.55
CA SER A 268 39.60 -20.85 -28.32
C SER A 268 39.95 -21.66 -29.57
N ALA A 269 38.95 -22.15 -30.30
CA ALA A 269 39.17 -22.89 -31.55
C ALA A 269 39.71 -21.99 -32.67
N ARG A 270 39.21 -20.76 -32.79
CA ARG A 270 39.73 -19.75 -33.73
C ARG A 270 41.20 -19.48 -33.44
N ASP A 271 41.54 -19.16 -32.20
CA ASP A 271 42.91 -18.81 -31.78
C ASP A 271 43.86 -19.99 -32.00
N ALA A 272 43.43 -21.22 -31.67
CA ALA A 272 44.21 -22.42 -31.95
C ALA A 272 44.48 -22.64 -33.45
N GLN A 273 43.51 -22.33 -34.32
CA GLN A 273 43.73 -22.42 -35.77
C GLN A 273 44.64 -21.31 -36.30
N ILE A 274 44.56 -20.09 -35.75
CA ILE A 274 45.49 -19.00 -36.08
C ILE A 274 46.91 -19.40 -35.70
N ILE A 275 47.13 -19.85 -34.46
CA ILE A 275 48.45 -20.29 -33.97
C ILE A 275 48.97 -21.45 -34.82
N ARG A 276 48.12 -22.42 -35.18
CA ARG A 276 48.52 -23.52 -36.08
C ARG A 276 48.91 -23.00 -37.46
N GLY A 277 48.11 -22.10 -38.05
CA GLY A 277 48.39 -21.51 -39.35
C GLY A 277 49.68 -20.67 -39.36
N GLU A 278 49.98 -19.96 -38.28
CA GLU A 278 51.24 -19.24 -38.10
C GLU A 278 52.42 -20.20 -37.97
N GLY A 279 52.26 -21.28 -37.20
CA GLY A 279 53.26 -22.34 -37.07
C GLY A 279 53.54 -23.05 -38.40
N ASP A 280 52.50 -23.36 -39.16
CA ASP A 280 52.62 -23.97 -40.49
C ASP A 280 53.30 -23.02 -41.48
N LYS A 281 52.93 -21.74 -41.47
CA LYS A 281 53.58 -20.68 -42.27
C LYS A 281 55.07 -20.60 -41.95
N GLU A 282 55.43 -20.56 -40.67
CA GLU A 282 56.82 -20.46 -40.22
C GLU A 282 57.62 -21.72 -40.54
N SER A 283 57.02 -22.90 -40.35
CA SER A 283 57.58 -24.19 -40.74
C SER A 283 57.89 -24.24 -42.24
N ILE A 284 56.90 -23.91 -43.08
CA ILE A 284 57.07 -23.87 -44.54
C ILE A 284 58.16 -22.86 -44.93
N ARG A 285 58.20 -21.69 -44.28
CA ARG A 285 59.24 -20.68 -44.52
C ARG A 285 60.63 -21.23 -44.21
N ILE A 286 60.84 -21.85 -43.05
CA ILE A 286 62.13 -22.45 -42.67
C ILE A 286 62.51 -23.58 -43.64
N TYR A 287 61.56 -24.44 -44.02
CA TYR A 287 61.80 -25.48 -45.02
C TYR A 287 62.19 -24.88 -46.38
N ALA A 288 61.47 -23.88 -46.87
CA ALA A 288 61.79 -23.21 -48.13
C ALA A 288 63.15 -22.51 -48.08
N ASP A 289 63.48 -21.84 -46.99
CA ASP A 289 64.78 -21.19 -46.77
C ASP A 289 65.93 -22.22 -46.72
N ALA A 290 65.71 -23.37 -46.10
CA ALA A 290 66.69 -24.47 -46.05
C ALA A 290 66.89 -25.11 -47.43
N PHE A 291 65.82 -25.40 -48.17
CA PHE A 291 65.89 -26.06 -49.48
C PHE A 291 66.31 -25.13 -50.62
N ASN A 292 66.08 -23.82 -50.51
CA ASN A 292 66.60 -22.86 -51.48
C ASN A 292 68.12 -22.70 -51.44
N LYS A 293 68.82 -23.20 -50.40
CA LYS A 293 70.29 -23.20 -50.35
C LYS A 293 70.92 -24.05 -51.46
N ASP A 294 70.30 -25.19 -51.81
CA ASP A 294 70.73 -26.04 -52.92
C ASP A 294 69.51 -26.79 -53.51
N LYS A 295 69.04 -26.29 -54.66
CA LYS A 295 67.84 -26.79 -55.33
C LYS A 295 68.05 -28.16 -55.99
N GLU A 296 69.26 -28.46 -56.45
CA GLU A 296 69.56 -29.73 -57.12
C GLU A 296 69.63 -30.87 -56.10
N PHE A 297 70.28 -30.62 -54.96
CA PHE A 297 70.35 -31.58 -53.87
C PHE A 297 68.96 -31.88 -53.27
N TYR A 298 68.10 -30.87 -53.13
CA TYR A 298 66.72 -31.05 -52.66
C TYR A 298 65.90 -31.97 -53.58
N GLY A 299 65.94 -31.71 -54.90
CA GLY A 299 65.21 -32.51 -55.88
C GLY A 299 65.65 -33.98 -55.85
N PHE A 300 66.95 -34.22 -55.70
CA PHE A 300 67.51 -35.57 -55.54
C PHE A 300 66.99 -36.24 -54.26
N ILE A 301 67.15 -35.64 -53.08
CA ILE A 301 66.72 -36.24 -51.80
C ILE A 301 65.22 -36.50 -51.76
N ARG A 302 64.38 -35.58 -52.27
CA ARG A 302 62.92 -35.79 -52.32
C ARG A 302 62.52 -36.93 -53.25
N SER A 303 63.19 -37.07 -54.40
CA SER A 303 62.95 -38.22 -55.27
C SER A 303 63.35 -39.53 -54.58
N MET A 304 64.49 -39.58 -53.88
CA MET A 304 64.92 -40.76 -53.10
C MET A 304 63.96 -41.11 -51.96
N GLU A 305 63.44 -40.11 -51.25
CA GLU A 305 62.47 -40.31 -50.18
C GLU A 305 61.11 -40.79 -50.72
N ALA A 306 60.66 -40.22 -51.85
CA ALA A 306 59.47 -40.69 -52.57
C ALA A 306 59.63 -42.14 -53.04
N TYR A 307 60.79 -42.50 -53.60
CA TYR A 307 61.10 -43.89 -53.96
C TYR A 307 61.04 -44.79 -52.74
N LYS A 308 61.71 -44.42 -51.64
CA LYS A 308 61.69 -45.22 -50.41
C LYS A 308 60.28 -45.42 -49.89
N LYS A 309 59.44 -44.38 -49.87
CA LYS A 309 58.08 -44.46 -49.32
C LYS A 309 57.12 -45.27 -50.21
N THR A 310 57.26 -45.16 -51.52
CA THR A 310 56.39 -45.85 -52.50
C THR A 310 56.81 -47.28 -52.78
N LEU A 311 58.12 -47.60 -52.70
CA LEU A 311 58.67 -48.94 -52.94
C LEU A 311 58.84 -49.76 -51.64
N ALA A 312 58.53 -49.20 -50.47
CA ALA A 312 58.61 -49.92 -49.18
C ALA A 312 57.43 -50.87 -48.93
N ASP A 313 56.29 -50.65 -49.60
CA ASP A 313 55.09 -51.47 -49.41
C ASP A 313 54.94 -52.47 -50.59
N PRO A 314 55.09 -53.79 -50.37
CA PRO A 314 55.15 -54.80 -51.42
C PRO A 314 53.84 -54.96 -52.23
N ASP A 315 52.72 -54.40 -51.77
CA ASP A 315 51.42 -54.48 -52.43
C ASP A 315 51.09 -53.27 -53.34
N THR A 316 51.99 -52.28 -53.46
CA THR A 316 51.75 -51.09 -54.28
C THR A 316 51.98 -51.37 -55.77
N GLN A 317 50.91 -51.51 -56.55
CA GLN A 317 50.97 -51.60 -58.01
C GLN A 317 51.11 -50.21 -58.64
N LEU A 318 52.27 -49.92 -59.23
CA LEU A 318 52.57 -48.64 -59.87
C LEU A 318 52.42 -48.75 -61.39
N VAL A 319 51.48 -47.99 -61.97
CA VAL A 319 51.31 -47.89 -63.43
C VAL A 319 51.84 -46.54 -63.86
N LEU A 320 53.01 -46.52 -64.49
CA LEU A 320 53.67 -45.30 -64.97
C LEU A 320 54.03 -45.43 -66.45
N SER A 321 53.97 -44.29 -67.14
CA SER A 321 54.45 -44.15 -68.51
C SER A 321 55.99 -44.18 -68.56
N PRO A 322 56.61 -44.69 -69.65
CA PRO A 322 58.06 -44.85 -69.77
C PRO A 322 58.89 -43.56 -69.62
N ASP A 323 58.29 -42.41 -69.93
CA ASP A 323 58.96 -41.09 -69.88
C ASP A 323 58.62 -40.29 -68.60
N SER A 324 58.22 -40.97 -67.52
CA SER A 324 57.77 -40.30 -66.30
C SER A 324 58.92 -39.55 -65.59
N GLU A 325 58.68 -38.28 -65.23
CA GLU A 325 59.57 -37.48 -64.38
C GLU A 325 59.87 -38.15 -63.03
N PHE A 326 59.05 -39.13 -62.63
CA PHE A 326 59.24 -39.90 -61.42
C PHE A 326 60.61 -40.59 -61.39
N PHE A 327 61.13 -41.15 -62.48
CA PHE A 327 62.41 -41.90 -62.50
C PHE A 327 63.64 -41.10 -62.96
N LYS A 328 63.57 -39.76 -62.97
CA LYS A 328 64.61 -38.88 -63.51
C LYS A 328 66.03 -39.14 -63.00
N TYR A 329 66.18 -39.61 -61.76
CA TYR A 329 67.49 -39.91 -61.13
C TYR A 329 67.89 -41.39 -61.14
N PHE A 330 67.06 -42.28 -61.70
CA PHE A 330 67.33 -43.74 -61.75
C PHE A 330 68.11 -44.18 -63.00
N GLY A 331 68.53 -43.22 -63.83
CA GLY A 331 69.33 -43.46 -65.04
C GLY A 331 68.45 -43.73 -66.25
N ALA A 332 68.27 -42.71 -67.10
CA ALA A 332 67.80 -42.90 -68.46
C ALA A 332 68.96 -43.51 -69.27
N LYS A 333 68.76 -44.73 -69.77
CA LYS A 333 69.61 -45.34 -70.79
C LYS A 333 68.77 -45.71 -71.99
#